data_AF-A0A2G9FXD8-F1
#
_entry.id   AF-A0A2G9FXD8-F1
#
_cell.length_a   1.000
_cell.length_b   1.000
_cell.length_c   1.000
_cell.angle_alpha   90.00
_cell.angle_beta   90.00
_cell.angle_gamma   90.00
#
_symmetry.space_group_name_H-M   'P 1'
#
loop_
_entity.id
_entity.type
_entity.pdbx_description
1 polymer ?
#
loop_
_entity_poly.entity_id
_entity_poly.type
_entity_poly.pdbx_seq_one_letter_code
_entity_poly.pdbx_strand_id
1 'polypeptide(L)'
;MIRPSSKVIIKFLLVVQKHGYIGEFEYVDDHRAGKIVVELNGRLNKCGVISPRFDVGVKEIEPWTARLLPSRQFGYIVLTTSAGIMDHEEARRKNVGVSQQTGKLLRRAATTNVLFRLP
;
A
#
# COMPACT_ATOMS: atom_id res chain seq x y z
N MET A 1 10.68 2.66 15.49
CA MET A 1 9.94 3.92 15.77
C MET A 1 9.91 4.78 14.51
N ILE A 2 8.74 5.23 14.08
CA ILE A 2 8.54 6.04 12.87
C ILE A 2 8.13 7.47 13.26
N ARG A 3 8.79 8.47 12.67
CA ARG A 3 8.46 9.90 12.74
C ARG A 3 8.76 10.55 11.38
N PRO A 4 7.90 11.44 10.84
CA PRO A 4 6.58 11.88 11.32
C PRO A 4 5.47 10.84 11.11
N SER A 5 4.40 10.91 11.92
CA SER A 5 3.18 10.12 11.71
C SER A 5 2.26 10.80 10.70
N SER A 6 1.69 10.04 9.78
CA SER A 6 0.66 10.54 8.85
C SER A 6 -0.49 9.55 8.72
N LYS A 7 -1.69 10.08 8.40
CA LYS A 7 -2.90 9.26 8.18
C LYS A 7 -2.69 8.19 7.09
N VAL A 8 -1.85 8.48 6.10
CA VAL A 8 -1.49 7.54 5.03
C VAL A 8 -0.65 6.38 5.57
N ILE A 9 0.33 6.66 6.45
CA ILE A 9 1.18 5.64 7.07
C ILE A 9 0.34 4.73 7.98
N ILE A 10 -0.57 5.29 8.78
CA ILE A 10 -1.45 4.51 9.66
C ILE A 10 -2.33 3.55 8.82
N LYS A 11 -2.97 4.06 7.76
CA LYS A 11 -3.77 3.23 6.85
C LYS A 11 -2.93 2.17 6.14
N PHE A 12 -1.69 2.49 5.78
CA PHE A 12 -0.77 1.51 5.22
C PHE A 12 -0.44 0.41 6.23
N LEU A 13 -0.06 0.76 7.46
CA LEU A 13 0.25 -0.20 8.52
C LEU A 13 -0.93 -1.14 8.81
N LEU A 14 -2.17 -0.64 8.78
CA LEU A 14 -3.37 -1.49 8.91
C LEU A 14 -3.46 -2.58 7.83
N VAL A 15 -3.15 -2.25 6.57
CA VAL A 15 -3.13 -3.24 5.47
C VAL A 15 -2.00 -4.23 5.67
N VAL A 16 -0.82 -3.77 6.06
CA VAL A 16 0.36 -4.62 6.32
C VAL A 16 0.11 -5.58 7.49
N GLN A 17 -0.59 -5.10 8.53
CA GLN A 17 -1.01 -5.90 9.68
C GLN A 17 -2.05 -6.95 9.30
N LYS A 18 -3.03 -6.60 8.45
CA LYS A 18 -4.05 -7.55 7.94
C LYS A 18 -3.42 -8.75 7.22
N HIS A 19 -2.29 -8.53 6.53
CA HIS A 19 -1.53 -9.60 5.88
C HIS A 19 -0.53 -10.33 6.81
N GLY A 20 -0.41 -9.92 8.07
CA GLY A 20 0.42 -10.58 9.08
C GLY A 20 1.93 -10.36 8.95
N TYR A 21 2.35 -9.25 8.32
CA TYR A 21 3.76 -8.89 8.20
C TYR A 21 4.30 -8.14 9.42
N ILE A 22 3.44 -7.38 10.08
CA ILE A 22 3.73 -6.65 11.32
C ILE A 22 2.78 -7.10 12.43
N GLY A 23 3.18 -6.87 13.68
CA GLY A 23 2.41 -7.19 14.86
C GLY A 23 1.47 -6.05 15.23
N GLU A 24 1.38 -5.75 16.51
CA GLU A 24 0.64 -4.58 16.96
C GLU A 24 1.43 -3.30 16.70
N PHE A 25 0.71 -2.21 16.48
CA PHE A 25 1.29 -0.89 16.39
C PHE A 25 0.49 0.09 17.23
N GLU A 26 1.20 1.02 17.85
CA GLU A 26 0.63 2.04 18.71
C GLU A 26 1.00 3.42 18.18
N TYR A 27 -0.01 4.31 18.14
CA TYR A 27 0.19 5.71 17.85
C TYR A 27 0.35 6.49 19.15
N VAL A 28 1.50 7.13 19.32
CA VAL A 28 1.82 7.99 20.46
C VAL A 28 1.81 9.44 19.99
N ASP A 29 0.93 10.26 20.57
CA ASP A 29 0.88 11.69 20.26
C ASP A 29 1.92 12.46 21.09
N ASP A 30 2.74 13.26 20.40
CA ASP A 30 3.80 14.07 21.00
C ASP A 30 3.52 15.57 20.85
N HIS A 31 2.27 15.94 20.49
CA HIS A 31 1.82 17.31 20.18
C HIS A 31 2.60 18.01 19.04
N ARG A 32 3.53 17.31 18.40
CA ARG A 32 4.30 17.77 17.23
C ARG A 32 3.81 17.07 15.97
N ALA A 33 4.45 15.96 15.62
CA ALA A 33 4.18 15.21 14.38
C ALA A 33 3.69 13.78 14.65
N GLY A 34 3.42 13.44 15.91
CA GLY A 34 3.09 12.08 16.35
C GLY A 34 4.21 11.06 16.11
N LYS A 35 4.09 9.90 16.75
CA LYS A 35 5.04 8.80 16.65
C LYS A 35 4.26 7.51 16.46
N ILE A 36 4.84 6.59 15.71
CA ILE A 36 4.29 5.24 15.60
C ILE A 36 5.34 4.24 16.09
N VAL A 37 4.96 3.45 17.08
CA VAL A 37 5.70 2.28 17.53
C VAL A 37 5.08 1.07 16.85
N VAL A 38 5.88 0.27 16.16
CA VAL A 38 5.43 -0.91 15.42
C VAL A 38 6.23 -2.09 15.93
N GLU A 39 5.55 -3.17 16.28
CA GLU A 39 6.18 -4.45 16.57
C GLU A 39 6.44 -5.21 15.27
N LEU A 40 7.68 -5.66 15.09
CA LEU A 40 8.12 -6.39 13.90
C LEU A 40 8.28 -7.88 14.22
N ASN A 41 7.62 -8.72 13.42
CA ASN A 41 7.54 -10.16 13.66
C ASN A 41 8.66 -10.92 12.95
N GLY A 42 9.65 -10.21 12.38
CA GLY A 42 10.73 -10.78 11.56
C GLY A 42 10.32 -11.24 10.15
N ARG A 43 9.05 -11.09 9.76
CA ARG A 43 8.53 -11.56 8.44
C ARG A 43 8.67 -10.55 7.30
N LEU A 44 8.94 -9.30 7.64
CA LEU A 44 9.04 -8.20 6.67
C LEU A 44 10.45 -8.19 6.08
N ASN A 45 10.56 -8.40 4.77
CA ASN A 45 11.85 -8.42 4.10
C ASN A 45 12.23 -7.05 3.58
N LYS A 46 11.34 -6.47 2.77
CA LYS A 46 11.55 -5.15 2.21
C LYS A 46 10.22 -4.42 2.07
N CYS A 47 10.18 -3.18 2.52
CA CYS A 47 9.06 -2.27 2.32
C CYS A 47 9.62 -1.03 1.64
N GLY A 48 9.05 -0.65 0.49
CA GLY A 48 9.51 0.49 -0.29
C GLY A 48 8.35 1.33 -0.79
N VAL A 49 8.65 2.57 -1.14
CA VAL A 49 7.72 3.51 -1.77
C VAL A 49 8.12 3.64 -3.24
N ILE A 50 7.14 3.70 -4.14
CA ILE A 50 7.40 4.05 -5.54
C ILE A 50 7.22 5.55 -5.71
N SER A 51 8.24 6.20 -6.25
CA SER A 51 8.23 7.63 -6.57
C SER A 51 8.76 7.83 -8.00
N PRO A 52 8.10 8.65 -8.84
CA PRO A 52 6.84 9.36 -8.61
C PRO A 52 5.64 8.42 -8.51
N ARG A 53 4.51 8.90 -7.97
CA ARG A 53 3.29 8.08 -7.91
C ARG A 53 2.67 8.00 -9.30
N PHE A 54 2.74 6.82 -9.91
CA PHE A 54 2.12 6.57 -11.21
C PHE A 54 0.63 6.29 -11.05
N ASP A 55 -0.17 6.86 -11.95
CA ASP A 55 -1.55 6.47 -12.15
C ASP A 55 -1.56 5.10 -12.83
N VAL A 56 -2.22 4.12 -12.22
CA VAL A 56 -2.25 2.74 -12.71
C VAL A 56 -3.68 2.30 -12.97
N GLY A 57 -3.94 1.87 -14.20
CA GLY A 57 -5.22 1.29 -14.57
C GLY A 57 -5.39 -0.16 -14.15
N VAL A 58 -6.63 -0.67 -14.11
CA VAL A 58 -6.92 -2.08 -13.74
C VAL A 58 -6.10 -3.06 -14.58
N LYS A 59 -5.99 -2.79 -15.89
CA LYS A 59 -5.25 -3.61 -16.85
C LYS A 59 -3.73 -3.54 -16.66
N GLU A 60 -3.25 -2.46 -16.06
CA GLU A 60 -1.82 -2.23 -15.84
C GLU A 60 -1.33 -2.82 -14.51
N ILE A 61 -2.23 -3.25 -13.62
CA ILE A 61 -1.83 -3.89 -12.36
C ILE A 61 -0.97 -5.13 -12.61
N GLU A 62 -1.29 -5.96 -13.60
CA GLU A 62 -0.52 -7.16 -13.93
C GLU A 62 0.94 -6.87 -14.31
N PRO A 63 1.26 -5.99 -15.28
CA PRO A 63 2.65 -5.67 -15.60
C PRO A 63 3.38 -5.01 -14.43
N TRP A 64 2.71 -4.23 -13.58
CA TRP A 64 3.32 -3.70 -12.35
C TRP A 64 3.64 -4.80 -11.35
N THR A 65 2.74 -5.77 -11.13
CA THR A 65 3.02 -6.94 -10.27
C THR A 65 4.19 -7.76 -10.79
N ALA A 66 4.31 -7.97 -12.09
CA ALA A 66 5.39 -8.75 -12.68
C ALA A 66 6.76 -8.03 -12.61
N ARG A 67 6.78 -6.69 -12.67
CA ARG A 67 8.02 -5.90 -12.57
C ARG A 67 8.49 -5.74 -11.13
N LEU A 68 7.54 -5.58 -10.21
CA LEU A 68 7.84 -5.25 -8.84
C LEU A 68 7.98 -6.51 -7.99
N LEU A 69 7.10 -7.50 -8.11
CA LEU A 69 7.14 -8.66 -7.25
C LEU A 69 8.09 -9.72 -7.81
N PRO A 70 8.87 -10.41 -6.95
CA PRO A 70 9.78 -11.48 -7.39
C PRO A 70 9.01 -12.71 -7.90
N SER A 71 7.75 -12.88 -7.50
CA SER A 71 6.87 -13.96 -7.96
C SER A 71 5.40 -13.58 -7.81
N ARG A 72 4.52 -14.16 -8.63
CA ARG A 72 3.06 -13.88 -8.63
C ARG A 72 2.37 -14.31 -7.33
N GLN A 73 2.96 -15.25 -6.60
CA GLN A 73 2.43 -15.76 -5.33
C GLN A 73 2.97 -14.99 -4.11
N PHE A 74 3.88 -14.04 -4.30
CA PHE A 74 4.64 -13.44 -3.21
C PHE A 74 4.66 -11.91 -3.24
N GLY A 75 4.30 -11.32 -2.09
CA GLY A 75 4.30 -9.88 -1.86
C GLY A 75 3.01 -9.20 -2.29
N TYR A 76 2.83 -7.97 -1.82
CA TYR A 76 1.64 -7.17 -2.11
C TYR A 76 2.04 -5.77 -2.52
N ILE A 77 1.41 -5.31 -3.61
CA ILE A 77 1.43 -3.90 -3.99
C ILE A 77 0.23 -3.23 -3.33
N VAL A 78 0.48 -2.10 -2.67
CA VAL A 78 -0.56 -1.27 -2.06
C VAL A 78 -0.80 -0.04 -2.91
N LEU A 79 -2.05 0.11 -3.33
CA LEU A 79 -2.55 1.16 -4.22
C LEU A 79 -3.40 2.13 -3.41
N THR A 80 -3.19 3.43 -3.63
CA THR A 80 -4.08 4.46 -3.07
C THR A 80 -5.16 4.73 -4.10
N THR A 81 -6.37 4.20 -3.92
CA THR A 81 -7.54 4.46 -4.79
C THR A 81 -8.45 5.53 -4.19
N SER A 82 -9.44 6.01 -4.95
CA SER A 82 -10.48 6.90 -4.40
C SER A 82 -11.32 6.25 -3.28
N ALA A 83 -11.39 4.91 -3.25
CA ALA A 83 -12.08 4.17 -2.20
C ALA A 83 -11.21 3.93 -0.95
N GLY A 84 -9.94 4.36 -0.99
CA GLY A 84 -8.98 4.18 0.09
C GLY A 84 -7.71 3.47 -0.34
N ILE A 85 -6.83 3.24 0.64
CA ILE A 85 -5.59 2.49 0.49
C ILE A 85 -5.93 1.00 0.62
N MET A 86 -5.57 0.21 -0.38
CA MET A 86 -5.85 -1.22 -0.43
C MET A 86 -4.78 -1.95 -1.22
N ASP A 87 -4.72 -3.26 -1.06
CA ASP A 87 -3.84 -4.13 -1.85
C ASP A 87 -4.35 -4.31 -3.29
N HIS A 88 -3.44 -4.71 -4.16
CA HIS A 88 -3.72 -4.96 -5.57
C HIS A 88 -4.70 -6.12 -5.83
N GLU A 89 -4.83 -7.10 -4.93
CA GLU A 89 -5.85 -8.16 -5.08
C GLU A 89 -7.25 -7.62 -4.79
N GLU A 90 -7.42 -6.87 -3.71
CA GLU A 90 -8.66 -6.17 -3.39
C GLU A 90 -9.03 -5.18 -4.50
N ALA A 91 -8.05 -4.44 -5.04
CA ALA A 91 -8.27 -3.54 -6.16
C ALA A 91 -8.78 -4.27 -7.40
N ARG A 92 -8.22 -5.45 -7.71
CA ARG A 92 -8.68 -6.32 -8.80
C ARG A 92 -10.08 -6.87 -8.56
N ARG A 93 -10.39 -7.35 -7.34
CA ARG A 93 -11.71 -7.89 -6.99
C ARG A 93 -12.81 -6.84 -7.07
N LYS A 94 -12.53 -5.62 -6.60
CA LYS A 94 -13.47 -4.50 -6.62
C LYS A 94 -13.52 -3.79 -7.98
N ASN A 95 -12.70 -4.21 -8.95
CA ASN A 95 -12.49 -3.51 -10.23
C ASN A 95 -12.18 -2.00 -10.03
N VAL A 96 -11.51 -1.66 -8.93
CA VAL A 96 -11.10 -0.29 -8.60
C VAL A 96 -9.65 -0.09 -9.01
N GLY A 97 -9.46 0.06 -10.32
CA GLY A 97 -8.24 0.62 -10.91
C GLY A 97 -8.68 1.74 -11.85
N VAL A 98 -7.76 2.63 -12.21
CA VAL A 98 -8.11 3.74 -13.11
C VAL A 98 -8.59 3.16 -14.45
N SER A 99 -9.89 3.22 -14.72
CA SER A 99 -10.41 3.15 -16.08
C SER A 99 -10.97 4.51 -16.40
N GLN A 100 -10.28 5.27 -17.25
CA GLN A 100 -10.98 6.27 -18.05
C GLN A 100 -12.09 5.55 -18.82
N GLN A 101 -13.34 5.96 -18.61
CA GLN A 101 -14.24 6.39 -19.69
C GLN A 101 -15.36 7.28 -19.12
N THR A 102 -15.48 8.47 -19.73
CA THR A 102 -16.67 9.34 -19.85
C THR A 102 -17.28 9.96 -18.58
N GLY A 103 -16.95 11.23 -18.33
CA GLY A 103 -17.92 12.21 -17.83
C GLY A 103 -18.05 12.48 -16.33
N LYS A 104 -17.47 11.70 -15.41
CA LYS A 104 -17.56 12.03 -13.96
C LYS A 104 -16.29 11.68 -13.18
N LEU A 105 -15.73 12.74 -12.57
CA LEU A 105 -14.81 12.77 -11.44
C LEU A 105 -13.65 11.76 -11.46
N LEU A 106 -12.48 12.26 -11.87
CA LEU A 106 -11.19 11.58 -11.93
C LEU A 106 -10.87 10.81 -10.63
N ARG A 107 -11.18 9.52 -10.57
CA ARG A 107 -10.83 8.63 -9.45
C ARG A 107 -9.37 8.19 -9.63
N ARG A 108 -8.43 9.05 -9.21
CA ARG A 108 -6.98 8.79 -9.23
C ARG A 108 -6.64 7.60 -8.34
N ALA A 109 -6.04 6.56 -8.90
CA ALA A 109 -5.37 5.52 -8.13
C ALA A 109 -3.86 5.67 -8.28
N ALA A 110 -3.20 6.17 -7.24
CA ALA A 110 -1.77 6.45 -7.23
C ALA A 110 -1.04 5.28 -6.54
N THR A 111 -0.17 4.59 -7.28
CA THR A 111 0.66 3.52 -6.70
C THR A 111 1.63 4.14 -5.71
N THR A 112 1.54 3.79 -4.43
CA THR A 112 2.34 4.48 -3.41
C THR A 112 3.36 3.53 -2.78
N ASN A 113 3.00 2.30 -2.39
CA ASN A 113 3.90 1.47 -1.58
C ASN A 113 3.94 0.01 -2.05
N VAL A 114 5.14 -0.56 -2.14
CA VAL A 114 5.38 -1.98 -2.44
C VAL A 114 5.90 -2.67 -1.20
N LEU A 115 5.23 -3.75 -0.80
CA LEU A 115 5.68 -4.61 0.27
C LEU A 115 6.16 -5.95 -0.30
N PHE A 116 7.46 -6.20 -0.14
CA PHE A 116 8.12 -7.42 -0.56
C PHE A 116 8.21 -8.41 0.60
N ARG A 117 7.83 -9.65 0.30
CA ARG A 117 8.21 -10.85 1.04
C ARG A 117 9.24 -11.62 0.20
N LEU A 118 10.36 -11.98 0.79
CA LEU A 118 11.27 -13.03 0.30
C LEU A 118 11.41 -14.09 1.42
N PRO A 119 11.71 -15.35 1.09
CA PRO A 119 12.01 -16.36 2.09
C PRO A 119 13.29 -16.03 2.88
#